data_AF-A0A1Q7APR1-F1
#
_entry.id   AF-A0A1Q7APR1-F1
#
_cell.length_a   1.000
_cell.length_b   1.000
_cell.length_c   1.000
_cell.angle_alpha   90.00
_cell.angle_beta   90.00
_cell.angle_gamma   90.00
#
_symmetry.space_group_name_H-M   'P 1'
#
loop_
_entity.id
_entity.type
_entity.pdbx_description
1 polymer ?
#
loop_
_entity_poly.entity_id
_entity_poly.type
_entity_poly.pdbx_seq_one_letter_code
_entity_poly.pdbx_strand_id
1 'polypeptide(L)'
;MRLGVNVDHVATLRQARGVDYPDPVEAALVAEAAGADGITVHLREDRRHIQERDVEELRRRLRVKLNLEMAVTDAMVDFALGVRPGDACFVPERREELTTEGGLDVAGHAARVTAAARRLAAAGVRVSLFIDPDPAQVRASRHAGVHAVELHTGDYANAAGDAERGRQLARLRRAAAEAALLGLEVHAGHGLTV
;
A
#
# COMPACT_ATOMS: atom_id res chain seq x y z
N MET A 1 -12.75 7.44 10.43
CA MET A 1 -12.27 6.35 9.55
C MET A 1 -12.20 6.89 8.14
N ARG A 2 -11.21 6.50 7.35
CA ARG A 2 -11.06 6.89 5.94
C ARG A 2 -11.07 5.64 5.07
N LEU A 3 -11.53 5.74 3.83
CA LEU A 3 -11.50 4.65 2.85
C LEU A 3 -10.57 5.01 1.68
N GLY A 4 -9.49 4.23 1.52
CA GLY A 4 -8.71 4.18 0.29
C GLY A 4 -9.26 3.10 -0.63
N VAL A 5 -9.55 3.41 -1.88
CA VAL A 5 -10.02 2.42 -2.87
C VAL A 5 -8.87 2.02 -3.78
N ASN A 6 -8.47 0.75 -3.74
CA ASN A 6 -7.49 0.19 -4.67
C ASN A 6 -8.18 -0.16 -6.00
N VAL A 7 -7.62 0.29 -7.13
CA VAL A 7 -8.18 0.07 -8.48
C VAL A 7 -7.33 -0.86 -9.37
N ASP A 8 -6.35 -1.57 -8.80
CA ASP A 8 -5.42 -2.45 -9.53
C ASP A 8 -6.14 -3.54 -10.34
N HIS A 9 -7.20 -4.11 -9.76
CA HIS A 9 -7.94 -5.19 -10.40
C HIS A 9 -8.83 -4.71 -11.55
N VAL A 10 -9.13 -3.41 -11.66
CA VAL A 10 -9.70 -2.83 -12.88
C VAL A 10 -8.69 -2.94 -14.02
N ALA A 11 -7.43 -2.54 -13.75
CA ALA A 11 -6.35 -2.68 -14.72
C ALA A 11 -6.04 -4.15 -15.04
N THR A 12 -6.18 -5.07 -14.08
CA THR A 12 -6.06 -6.52 -14.37
C THR A 12 -7.06 -6.97 -15.44
N LEU A 13 -8.32 -6.52 -15.37
CA LEU A 13 -9.33 -6.85 -16.37
C LEU A 13 -8.97 -6.25 -17.75
N ARG A 14 -8.44 -5.02 -17.77
CA ARG A 14 -7.93 -4.38 -18.99
C ARG A 14 -6.78 -5.19 -19.60
N GLN A 15 -5.77 -5.54 -18.81
CA GLN A 15 -4.58 -6.28 -19.26
C GLN A 15 -4.91 -7.69 -19.76
N ALA A 16 -5.98 -8.32 -19.25
CA ALA A 16 -6.43 -9.62 -19.73
C ALA A 16 -6.81 -9.62 -21.23
N ARG A 17 -7.09 -8.46 -21.81
CA ARG A 17 -7.42 -8.30 -23.24
C ARG A 17 -6.48 -7.36 -24.00
N GLY A 18 -5.61 -6.61 -23.32
CA GLY A 18 -4.69 -5.66 -23.95
C GLY A 18 -5.42 -4.55 -24.71
N VAL A 19 -6.61 -4.16 -24.21
CA VAL A 19 -7.44 -3.07 -24.75
C VAL A 19 -7.38 -1.88 -23.79
N ASP A 20 -7.98 -0.75 -24.14
CA ASP A 20 -7.97 0.45 -23.30
C ASP A 20 -9.08 0.48 -22.22
N TYR A 21 -9.91 -0.58 -22.15
CA TYR A 21 -11.04 -0.65 -21.22
C TYR A 21 -11.10 -1.98 -20.43
N PRO A 22 -11.60 -1.96 -19.18
CA PRO A 22 -11.99 -0.76 -18.41
C PRO A 22 -10.76 0.09 -18.04
N ASP A 23 -10.92 1.43 -18.00
CA ASP A 23 -9.83 2.34 -17.61
C ASP A 23 -9.79 2.48 -16.08
N PRO A 24 -8.69 2.10 -15.39
CA PRO A 24 -8.53 2.30 -13.94
C PRO A 24 -8.63 3.77 -13.54
N VAL A 25 -8.29 4.72 -14.43
CA VAL A 25 -8.44 6.16 -14.17
C VAL A 25 -9.91 6.54 -14.04
N GLU A 26 -10.77 6.01 -14.90
CA GLU A 26 -12.22 6.25 -14.83
C GLU A 26 -12.81 5.64 -13.56
N ALA A 27 -12.42 4.41 -13.23
CA ALA A 27 -12.87 3.74 -12.01
C ALA A 27 -12.47 4.51 -10.74
N ALA A 28 -11.26 5.05 -10.69
CA ALA A 28 -10.79 5.87 -9.58
C ALA A 28 -11.60 7.17 -9.42
N LEU A 29 -11.95 7.84 -10.51
CA LEU A 29 -12.77 9.06 -10.46
C LEU A 29 -14.21 8.78 -10.03
N VAL A 30 -14.76 7.62 -10.42
CA VAL A 30 -16.05 7.15 -9.91
C VAL A 30 -15.97 6.87 -8.40
N ALA A 31 -14.92 6.19 -7.95
CA ALA A 31 -14.71 5.91 -6.52
C ALA A 31 -14.56 7.21 -5.70
N GLU A 32 -13.80 8.19 -6.19
CA GLU A 32 -13.70 9.52 -5.59
C GLU A 32 -15.07 10.21 -5.51
N ALA A 33 -15.84 10.23 -6.60
CA ALA A 33 -17.17 10.82 -6.63
C ALA A 33 -18.17 10.10 -5.71
N ALA A 34 -17.95 8.81 -5.44
CA ALA A 34 -18.73 7.99 -4.52
C ALA A 34 -18.30 8.13 -3.05
N GLY A 35 -17.26 8.91 -2.75
CA GLY A 35 -16.85 9.24 -1.38
C GLY A 35 -15.58 8.56 -0.88
N ALA A 36 -14.74 8.00 -1.76
CA ALA A 36 -13.40 7.54 -1.36
C ALA A 36 -12.54 8.72 -0.88
N ASP A 37 -11.83 8.56 0.24
CA ASP A 37 -10.92 9.57 0.80
C ASP A 37 -9.55 9.58 0.12
N GLY A 38 -9.25 8.53 -0.65
CA GLY A 38 -8.02 8.35 -1.41
C GLY A 38 -8.15 7.21 -2.41
N ILE A 39 -7.28 7.23 -3.40
CA ILE A 39 -7.17 6.15 -4.40
C ILE A 39 -5.81 5.50 -4.23
N THR A 40 -5.81 4.17 -4.16
CA THR A 40 -4.60 3.37 -4.10
C THR A 40 -4.35 2.69 -5.44
N VAL A 41 -3.09 2.68 -5.87
CA VAL A 41 -2.63 1.88 -7.02
C VAL A 41 -1.28 1.29 -6.71
N HIS A 42 -1.04 0.06 -7.16
CA HIS A 42 0.25 -0.61 -7.04
C HIS A 42 0.94 -0.69 -8.40
N LEU A 43 1.99 0.12 -8.56
CA LEU A 43 2.87 0.07 -9.72
C LEU A 43 3.98 -0.97 -9.50
N ARG A 44 3.72 -2.20 -9.93
CA ARG A 44 4.67 -3.32 -9.87
C ARG A 44 5.82 -3.20 -10.85
N GLU A 45 6.99 -3.73 -10.52
CA GLU A 45 8.18 -3.80 -11.41
C GLU A 45 7.89 -4.48 -12.75
N ASP A 46 7.07 -5.53 -12.74
CA ASP A 46 6.69 -6.28 -13.93
C ASP A 46 5.55 -5.61 -14.74
N ARG A 47 4.99 -4.50 -14.27
CA ARG A 47 3.86 -3.78 -14.88
C ARG A 47 2.67 -4.72 -15.18
N ARG A 48 2.41 -5.69 -14.30
CA ARG A 48 1.38 -6.73 -14.52
C ARG A 48 -0.03 -6.17 -14.74
N HIS A 49 -0.38 -5.06 -14.07
CA HIS A 49 -1.71 -4.45 -14.17
C HIS A 49 -1.62 -2.94 -14.41
N ILE A 50 -1.36 -2.16 -13.35
CA ILE A 50 -1.22 -0.70 -13.42
C ILE A 50 0.03 -0.36 -14.23
N GLN A 51 -0.12 0.59 -15.16
CA GLN A 51 0.95 1.13 -15.98
C GLN A 51 1.34 2.53 -15.49
N GLU A 52 2.54 2.99 -15.87
CA GLU A 52 3.01 4.35 -15.51
C GLU A 52 2.03 5.45 -15.96
N ARG A 53 1.45 5.30 -17.16
CA ARG A 53 0.40 6.19 -17.68
C ARG A 53 -0.77 6.34 -16.71
N ASP A 54 -1.20 5.24 -16.08
CA ASP A 54 -2.34 5.27 -15.16
C ASP A 54 -2.00 6.10 -13.93
N VAL A 55 -0.80 5.90 -13.36
CA VAL A 55 -0.33 6.64 -12.19
C VAL A 55 -0.23 8.14 -12.49
N GLU A 56 0.35 8.50 -13.64
CA GLU A 56 0.50 9.89 -14.06
C GLU A 56 -0.85 10.60 -14.31
N GLU A 57 -1.78 9.91 -14.98
CA GLU A 57 -3.15 10.43 -15.21
C GLU A 57 -3.92 10.61 -13.90
N LEU A 58 -3.86 9.62 -13.00
CA LEU A 58 -4.46 9.71 -11.67
C LEU A 58 -3.89 10.91 -10.90
N ARG A 59 -2.57 11.09 -10.92
CA ARG A 59 -1.92 12.21 -10.24
C ARG A 59 -2.39 13.57 -10.76
N ARG A 60 -2.69 13.69 -12.06
CA ARG A 60 -3.20 14.93 -12.67
C ARG A 60 -4.67 15.19 -12.35
N ARG A 61 -5.48 14.15 -12.22
CA ARG A 61 -6.95 14.26 -12.24
C ARG A 61 -7.61 14.14 -10.87
N LEU A 62 -7.03 13.39 -9.93
CA LEU A 62 -7.60 13.21 -8.60
C LEU A 62 -7.54 14.50 -7.78
N ARG A 63 -8.60 14.74 -7.00
CA ARG A 63 -8.68 15.80 -5.98
C ARG A 63 -8.37 15.25 -4.59
N VAL A 64 -8.62 13.96 -4.37
CA VAL A 64 -8.18 13.19 -3.20
C VAL A 64 -6.73 12.72 -3.36
N LYS A 65 -6.17 12.15 -2.30
CA LYS A 65 -4.79 11.67 -2.33
C LYS A 65 -4.66 10.43 -3.20
N LEU A 66 -3.61 10.40 -4.01
CA LEU A 66 -3.07 9.20 -4.61
C LEU A 66 -2.11 8.53 -3.62
N ASN A 67 -2.38 7.29 -3.26
CA ASN A 67 -1.51 6.40 -2.52
C ASN A 67 -0.84 5.43 -3.50
N LEU A 68 0.45 5.60 -3.73
CA LEU A 68 1.23 4.76 -4.64
C LEU A 68 1.91 3.62 -3.88
N GLU A 69 1.41 2.40 -4.06
CA GLU A 69 2.08 1.18 -3.63
C GLU A 69 3.21 0.81 -4.60
N MET A 70 4.37 0.45 -4.06
CA MET A 70 5.54 0.05 -4.85
C MET A 70 6.60 -0.71 -4.03
N ALA A 71 7.47 -1.44 -4.73
CA ALA A 71 8.66 -2.04 -4.15
C ALA A 71 9.71 -0.99 -3.72
N VAL A 72 10.58 -1.37 -2.78
CA VAL A 72 11.69 -0.52 -2.29
C VAL A 72 12.88 -0.55 -3.24
N THR A 73 12.72 -0.22 -4.52
CA THR A 73 13.81 -0.17 -5.52
C THR A 73 14.12 1.26 -5.95
N ASP A 74 15.36 1.51 -6.40
CA ASP A 74 15.73 2.85 -6.85
C ASP A 74 14.88 3.31 -8.03
N ALA A 75 14.56 2.42 -8.97
CA ALA A 75 13.69 2.73 -10.10
C ALA A 75 12.28 3.17 -9.68
N MET A 76 11.66 2.48 -8.70
CA MET A 76 10.34 2.87 -8.19
C MET A 76 10.38 4.14 -7.37
N VAL A 77 11.40 4.31 -6.53
CA VAL A 77 11.58 5.53 -5.74
C VAL A 77 11.81 6.73 -6.66
N ASP A 78 12.62 6.60 -7.72
CA ASP A 78 12.86 7.65 -8.70
C ASP A 78 11.59 8.01 -9.47
N PHE A 79 10.81 7.00 -9.89
CA PHE A 79 9.51 7.23 -10.52
C PHE A 79 8.55 7.99 -9.59
N ALA A 80 8.42 7.56 -8.34
CA ALA A 80 7.58 8.23 -7.35
C ALA A 80 8.05 9.65 -7.02
N LEU A 81 9.36 9.94 -7.06
CA LEU A 81 9.89 11.30 -6.92
C LEU A 81 9.53 12.21 -8.10
N GLY A 82 9.38 11.64 -9.31
CA GLY A 82 8.85 12.33 -10.48
C GLY A 82 7.35 12.61 -10.39
N VAL A 83 6.56 11.61 -9.99
CA VAL A 83 5.09 11.72 -9.85
C VAL A 83 4.69 12.59 -8.65
N ARG A 84 5.42 12.50 -7.54
CA ARG A 84 5.11 13.10 -6.23
C ARG A 84 3.66 12.81 -5.80
N PRO A 85 3.32 11.52 -5.54
CA PRO A 85 2.01 11.17 -5.00
C PRO A 85 1.83 11.81 -3.61
N GLY A 86 0.59 11.94 -3.14
CA GLY A 86 0.35 12.45 -1.79
C GLY A 86 0.88 11.49 -0.73
N ASP A 87 0.67 10.20 -0.97
CA ASP A 87 1.09 9.09 -0.12
C ASP A 87 1.82 8.02 -0.96
N ALA A 88 2.76 7.32 -0.35
CA ALA A 88 3.38 6.13 -0.93
C ALA A 88 3.48 5.02 0.11
N CYS A 89 3.15 3.80 -0.27
CA CYS A 89 3.23 2.62 0.59
C CYS A 89 4.29 1.67 0.05
N PHE A 90 5.30 1.36 0.86
CA PHE A 90 6.24 0.32 0.49
C PHE A 90 5.67 -1.05 0.81
N VAL A 91 5.59 -1.88 -0.22
CA VAL A 91 5.08 -3.26 -0.16
C VAL A 91 6.21 -4.22 -0.56
N PRO A 92 6.20 -5.47 -0.07
CA PRO A 92 7.12 -6.49 -0.57
C PRO A 92 6.71 -6.87 -1.99
N GLU A 93 7.68 -6.99 -2.89
CA GLU A 93 7.46 -7.51 -4.24
C GLU A 93 8.44 -8.66 -4.48
N ARG A 94 7.92 -9.87 -4.66
CA ARG A 94 8.67 -10.98 -5.27
C ARG A 94 8.19 -11.14 -6.72
N ARG A 95 9.12 -11.46 -7.64
CA ARG A 95 8.82 -11.62 -9.07
C ARG A 95 7.79 -12.73 -9.33
N GLU A 96 7.77 -13.79 -8.52
CA GLU A 96 6.88 -14.95 -8.73
C GLU A 96 5.54 -14.92 -7.96
N GLU A 97 5.30 -13.96 -7.07
CA GLU A 97 4.09 -13.97 -6.22
C GLU A 97 2.86 -13.40 -6.95
N LEU A 98 1.72 -14.12 -6.86
CA LEU A 98 0.41 -13.70 -7.39
C LEU A 98 -0.25 -12.63 -6.49
N THR A 99 0.06 -12.63 -5.19
CA THR A 99 -0.34 -11.69 -4.14
C THR A 99 0.80 -11.58 -3.13
N THR A 100 0.96 -10.46 -2.41
CA THR A 100 1.93 -10.35 -1.31
C THR A 100 1.72 -11.47 -0.29
N GLU A 101 2.66 -12.42 -0.17
CA GLU A 101 2.49 -13.55 0.77
C GLU A 101 2.67 -13.15 2.25
N GLY A 102 3.20 -11.95 2.51
CA GLY A 102 3.35 -11.38 3.84
C GLY A 102 3.69 -9.89 3.80
N GLY A 103 4.00 -9.32 4.97
CA GLY A 103 4.46 -7.94 5.09
C GLY A 103 5.92 -7.72 4.64
N LEU A 104 6.29 -6.46 4.44
CA LEU A 104 7.66 -6.04 4.19
C LEU A 104 8.54 -6.33 5.41
N ASP A 105 9.70 -6.98 5.20
CA ASP A 105 10.71 -7.17 6.25
C ASP A 105 11.53 -5.89 6.48
N VAL A 106 10.95 -4.96 7.24
CA VAL A 106 11.59 -3.68 7.59
C VAL A 106 12.77 -3.91 8.53
N ALA A 107 12.66 -4.83 9.48
CA ALA A 107 13.73 -5.12 10.43
C ALA A 107 14.99 -5.67 9.72
N GLY A 108 14.83 -6.61 8.78
CA GLY A 108 15.94 -7.16 7.99
C GLY A 108 16.53 -6.18 6.97
N HIS A 109 15.75 -5.20 6.51
CA HIS A 109 16.16 -4.23 5.48
C HIS A 109 16.17 -2.77 5.95
N ALA A 110 16.38 -2.54 7.25
CA ALA A 110 16.20 -1.23 7.89
C ALA A 110 16.94 -0.09 7.18
N ALA A 111 18.20 -0.29 6.78
CA ALA A 111 19.00 0.75 6.13
C ALA A 111 18.40 1.17 4.77
N ARG A 112 18.00 0.20 3.94
CA ARG A 112 17.43 0.43 2.61
C ARG A 112 16.06 1.11 2.72
N VAL A 113 15.19 0.58 3.58
CA VAL A 113 13.84 1.14 3.79
C VAL A 113 13.93 2.56 4.34
N THR A 114 14.77 2.80 5.34
CA THR A 114 14.96 4.14 5.92
C THR A 114 15.49 5.14 4.90
N ALA A 115 16.46 4.75 4.08
CA ALA A 115 17.00 5.61 3.03
C ALA A 115 15.92 5.97 1.98
N ALA A 116 15.17 4.98 1.50
CA ALA A 116 14.10 5.21 0.53
C ALA A 116 12.97 6.09 1.10
N ALA A 117 12.53 5.81 2.33
CA ALA A 117 11.51 6.61 3.02
C ALA A 117 11.94 8.06 3.19
N ARG A 118 13.19 8.31 3.59
CA ARG A 118 13.74 9.67 3.72
C ARG A 118 13.77 10.43 2.41
N ARG A 119 14.11 9.77 1.30
CA ARG A 119 14.13 10.39 -0.04
C ARG A 119 12.73 10.88 -0.43
N LEU A 120 11.70 10.04 -0.26
CA LEU A 120 10.31 10.39 -0.55
C LEU A 120 9.78 11.47 0.40
N ALA A 121 10.07 11.35 1.69
CA ALA A 121 9.67 12.34 2.69
C ALA A 121 10.27 13.72 2.42
N ALA A 122 11.54 13.78 1.98
CA ALA A 122 12.19 15.03 1.58
C ALA A 122 11.53 15.70 0.35
N ALA A 123 10.83 14.93 -0.48
CA ALA A 123 10.02 15.43 -1.59
C ALA A 123 8.56 15.76 -1.20
N GLY A 124 8.20 15.65 0.09
CA GLY A 124 6.87 15.93 0.61
C GLY A 124 5.86 14.77 0.50
N VAL A 125 6.31 13.57 0.15
CA VAL A 125 5.46 12.37 0.08
C VAL A 125 5.34 11.74 1.46
N ARG A 126 4.12 11.44 1.93
CA ARG A 126 3.94 10.70 3.20
C ARG A 126 4.14 9.22 2.95
N VAL A 127 5.03 8.60 3.71
CA VAL A 127 5.39 7.19 3.52
C VAL A 127 4.66 6.32 4.55
N SER A 128 4.10 5.20 4.08
CA SER A 128 3.65 4.07 4.91
C SER A 128 4.42 2.79 4.54
N LEU A 129 4.44 1.82 5.46
CA LEU A 129 5.05 0.50 5.25
C LEU A 129 4.01 -0.58 5.45
N PHE A 130 3.82 -1.44 4.46
CA PHE A 130 2.96 -2.61 4.56
C PHE A 130 3.67 -3.72 5.32
N ILE A 131 3.22 -4.06 6.53
CA ILE A 131 3.92 -4.97 7.43
C ILE A 131 2.96 -5.98 8.04
N ASP A 132 3.50 -7.11 8.48
CA ASP A 132 2.75 -8.04 9.33
C ASP A 132 2.45 -7.39 10.69
N PRO A 133 1.39 -7.82 11.39
CA PRO A 133 1.11 -7.39 12.75
C PRO A 133 2.08 -8.05 13.74
N ASP A 134 3.34 -7.64 13.64
CA ASP A 134 4.51 -8.09 14.38
C ASP A 134 5.19 -6.90 15.09
N PRO A 135 5.43 -6.98 16.42
CA PRO A 135 6.06 -5.92 17.19
C PRO A 135 7.44 -5.47 16.69
N ALA A 136 8.27 -6.37 16.18
CA ALA A 136 9.59 -6.03 15.66
C ALA A 136 9.47 -5.20 14.37
N GLN A 137 8.54 -5.55 13.48
CA GLN A 137 8.28 -4.78 12.25
C GLN A 137 7.69 -3.40 12.56
N VAL A 138 6.79 -3.30 13.55
CA VAL A 138 6.23 -2.03 14.01
C VAL A 138 7.32 -1.10 14.56
N ARG A 139 8.21 -1.60 15.43
CA ARG A 139 9.33 -0.81 15.96
C ARG A 139 10.34 -0.42 14.90
N ALA A 140 10.65 -1.33 13.96
CA ALA A 140 11.53 -1.03 12.83
C ALA A 140 10.94 0.07 11.94
N SER A 141 9.62 0.04 11.71
CA SER A 141 8.89 1.08 10.99
C SER A 141 9.01 2.44 11.68
N ARG A 142 8.85 2.48 13.01
CA ARG A 142 9.06 3.72 13.77
C ARG A 142 10.46 4.29 13.59
N HIS A 143 11.48 3.43 13.60
CA HIS A 143 12.88 3.82 13.41
C HIS A 143 13.16 4.34 11.99
N ALA A 144 12.49 3.75 10.98
CA ALA A 144 12.58 4.22 9.59
C ALA A 144 12.03 5.65 9.40
N GLY A 145 11.27 6.16 10.37
CA GLY A 145 10.77 7.55 10.36
C GLY A 145 9.59 7.77 9.42
N VAL A 146 8.83 6.71 9.12
CA VAL A 146 7.61 6.78 8.29
C VAL A 146 6.44 7.39 9.07
N HIS A 147 5.44 7.84 8.34
CA HIS A 147 4.24 8.45 8.90
C HIS A 147 3.22 7.39 9.38
N ALA A 148 3.16 6.25 8.70
CA ALA A 148 2.17 5.20 8.97
C ALA A 148 2.72 3.80 8.77
N VAL A 149 2.00 2.82 9.30
CA VAL A 149 2.11 1.41 8.90
C VAL A 149 0.76 0.94 8.38
N GLU A 150 0.78 0.07 7.37
CA GLU A 150 -0.39 -0.66 6.94
C GLU A 150 -0.26 -2.12 7.40
N LEU A 151 -1.16 -2.55 8.28
CA LEU A 151 -1.12 -3.89 8.84
C LEU A 151 -1.73 -4.89 7.86
N HIS A 152 -0.98 -5.93 7.52
CA HIS A 152 -1.43 -7.03 6.69
C HIS A 152 -2.58 -7.78 7.37
N THR A 153 -3.77 -7.70 6.77
CA THR A 153 -5.00 -8.35 7.26
C THR A 153 -5.27 -9.69 6.59
N GLY A 154 -4.38 -10.20 5.74
CA GLY A 154 -4.60 -11.44 4.98
C GLY A 154 -4.85 -12.67 5.85
N ASP A 155 -4.08 -12.86 6.93
CA ASP A 155 -4.29 -13.97 7.88
C ASP A 155 -5.69 -13.91 8.52
N TYR A 156 -6.18 -12.71 8.82
CA TYR A 156 -7.52 -12.49 9.37
C TYR A 156 -8.60 -12.79 8.32
N ALA A 157 -8.41 -12.27 7.10
CA ALA A 157 -9.36 -12.44 6.00
C ALA A 157 -9.54 -13.91 5.59
N ASN A 158 -8.43 -14.66 5.56
CA ASN A 158 -8.37 -16.06 5.13
C ASN A 158 -8.55 -17.07 6.26
N ALA A 159 -8.80 -16.62 7.50
CA ALA A 159 -8.91 -17.49 8.65
C ALA A 159 -10.02 -18.55 8.51
N ALA A 160 -9.66 -19.82 8.73
CA ALA A 160 -10.59 -20.95 8.73
C ALA A 160 -11.42 -20.98 10.03
N GLY A 161 -12.47 -20.16 10.10
CA GLY A 161 -13.46 -20.14 11.18
C GLY A 161 -13.16 -19.13 12.30
N ASP A 162 -14.14 -18.98 13.20
CA ASP A 162 -14.19 -17.85 14.15
C ASP A 162 -13.08 -17.86 15.19
N ALA A 163 -12.61 -19.05 15.60
CA ALA A 163 -11.53 -19.16 16.58
C ALA A 163 -10.19 -18.63 16.04
N GLU A 164 -9.84 -18.98 14.79
CA GLU A 164 -8.63 -18.47 14.14
C GLU A 164 -8.79 -16.98 13.82
N ARG A 165 -9.95 -16.58 13.29
CA ARG A 165 -10.26 -15.17 13.03
C ARG A 165 -10.13 -14.30 14.29
N GLY A 166 -10.61 -14.81 15.43
CA GLY A 166 -10.47 -14.14 16.73
C GLY A 166 -9.01 -14.00 17.18
N ARG A 167 -8.16 -15.00 16.93
CA ARG A 167 -6.71 -14.91 17.20
C ARG A 167 -6.04 -13.86 16.33
N GLN A 168 -6.32 -13.86 15.02
CA GLN A 168 -5.72 -12.89 14.09
C GLN A 168 -6.21 -11.46 14.37
N LEU A 169 -7.48 -11.27 14.72
CA LEU A 169 -7.99 -9.98 15.16
C LEU A 169 -7.31 -9.49 16.45
N ALA A 170 -7.06 -10.37 17.41
CA ALA A 170 -6.33 -10.01 18.63
C ALA A 170 -4.88 -9.61 18.34
N ARG A 171 -4.22 -10.27 17.37
CA ARG A 171 -2.88 -9.92 16.90
C ARG A 171 -2.86 -8.54 16.25
N LEU A 172 -3.79 -8.26 15.33
CA LEU A 172 -3.97 -6.94 14.70
C LEU A 172 -4.20 -5.83 15.73
N ARG A 173 -5.09 -6.06 16.71
CA ARG A 173 -5.37 -5.08 17.77
C ARG A 173 -4.13 -4.72 18.59
N ARG A 174 -3.29 -5.70 18.93
CA ARG A 174 -2.04 -5.46 19.68
C ARG A 174 -1.04 -4.66 18.85
N ALA A 175 -0.84 -5.04 17.59
CA ALA A 175 0.07 -4.32 16.68
C ALA A 175 -0.40 -2.89 16.43
N ALA A 176 -1.70 -2.68 16.22
CA ALA A 176 -2.30 -1.35 16.05
C ALA A 176 -2.11 -0.47 17.31
N ALA A 177 -2.31 -1.04 18.50
CA ALA A 177 -2.08 -0.32 19.76
C ALA A 177 -0.61 0.06 19.94
N GLU A 178 0.33 -0.85 19.64
CA GLU A 178 1.77 -0.55 19.70
C GLU A 178 2.18 0.52 18.68
N ALA A 179 1.71 0.44 17.44
CA ALA A 179 2.00 1.42 16.40
C ALA A 179 1.48 2.82 16.79
N ALA A 180 0.26 2.90 17.33
CA ALA A 180 -0.31 4.15 17.81
C ALA A 180 0.48 4.74 18.99
N LEU A 181 0.92 3.92 19.95
CA LEU A 181 1.77 4.36 21.06
C LEU A 181 3.12 4.90 20.59
N LEU A 182 3.65 4.40 19.47
CA LEU A 182 4.88 4.90 18.84
C LEU A 182 4.65 6.14 17.97
N GLY A 183 3.41 6.60 17.84
CA GLY A 183 3.04 7.79 17.05
C GLY A 183 2.89 7.53 15.55
N LEU A 184 2.72 6.27 15.14
CA LEU A 184 2.44 5.91 13.75
C LEU A 184 0.93 5.93 13.50
N GLU A 185 0.51 6.46 12.35
CA GLU A 185 -0.85 6.21 11.87
C GLU A 185 -0.98 4.74 11.46
N VAL A 186 -2.15 4.12 11.69
CA VAL A 186 -2.39 2.71 11.42
C VAL A 186 -3.43 2.56 10.31
N HIS A 187 -3.02 1.91 9.23
CA HIS A 187 -3.86 1.49 8.10
C HIS A 187 -4.05 -0.03 8.12
N ALA A 188 -5.01 -0.52 7.34
CA ALA A 188 -5.27 -1.94 7.10
C ALA A 188 -6.21 -2.06 5.88
N GLY A 189 -6.16 -3.17 5.14
CA GLY A 189 -7.02 -3.31 3.96
C GLY A 189 -6.95 -4.65 3.21
N HIS A 190 -5.79 -5.32 3.19
CA HIS A 190 -5.59 -6.53 2.39
C HIS A 190 -6.60 -7.65 2.72
N GLY A 191 -7.42 -8.02 1.73
CA GLY A 191 -8.40 -9.12 1.84
C GLY A 191 -9.67 -8.80 2.63
N LEU A 192 -9.88 -7.55 3.07
CA LEU A 192 -11.11 -7.19 3.78
C LEU A 192 -12.34 -7.28 2.86
N THR A 193 -13.46 -7.70 3.44
CA THR A 193 -14.75 -7.88 2.76
C THR A 193 -15.89 -7.29 3.60
N VAL A 194 -17.09 -7.18 3.01
CA VAL A 194 -18.32 -6.66 3.65
C VAL A 194 -19.04 -7.70 4.50
#